data_AF-A0A1S3J145-F1
#
_entry.id   AF-A0A1S3J145-F1
#
_cell.length_a   1.000
_cell.length_b   1.000
_cell.length_c   1.000
_cell.angle_alpha   90.00
_cell.angle_beta   90.00
_cell.angle_gamma   90.00
#
_symmetry.space_group_name_H-M   'P 1'
#
loop_
_entity.id
_entity.type
_entity.pdbx_description
1 polymer ?
#
loop_
_entity_poly.entity_id
_entity_poly.type
_entity_poly.pdbx_seq_one_letter_code
_entity_poly.pdbx_strand_id
1 'polypeptide(L)'
;MLTLNSIVGFCGAFAPVWEVYAAIRFLNGMFSGGLMLVNFVWPMEFVNVKWRLYVKTFSFWSPASLLLSLLAYFIRDWKALLMVTTPFPTVFFLFLWKFMPESPRWLLMHDRIEEAETILRSIAIGNKKTPLDFDTLMNFVEEEKTKAATVKHYAIWDLFRTPQLTKYTLVLMFNWFVWSLTFYGLSLNVKQLPGDVYVNFALLSALELVSHVFVLFTGNR
;
A
#
# COMPACT_ATOMS: atom_id res chain seq x y z
N MET A 1 -13.37 2.33 0.15
CA MET A 1 -12.59 2.33 -1.12
C MET A 1 -12.31 0.91 -1.62
N LEU A 2 -11.85 -0.01 -0.77
CA LEU A 2 -11.54 -1.40 -1.17
C LEU A 2 -12.76 -2.13 -1.77
N THR A 3 -13.92 -2.05 -1.12
CA THR A 3 -15.17 -2.65 -1.60
C THR A 3 -15.59 -2.09 -2.96
N LEU A 4 -15.49 -0.76 -3.15
CA LEU A 4 -15.77 -0.11 -4.42
C LEU A 4 -14.81 -0.58 -5.52
N ASN A 5 -13.52 -0.68 -5.23
CA ASN A 5 -12.53 -1.20 -6.16
C ASN A 5 -12.87 -2.62 -6.63
N SER A 6 -13.24 -3.52 -5.70
CA SER A 6 -13.64 -4.89 -6.04
C SER A 6 -14.93 -4.95 -6.83
N ILE A 7 -15.94 -4.14 -6.51
CA ILE A 7 -17.20 -4.09 -7.28
C ILE A 7 -16.93 -3.64 -8.71
N VAL A 8 -16.19 -2.53 -8.88
CA VAL A 8 -15.83 -2.02 -10.21
C VAL A 8 -14.99 -3.04 -10.98
N GLY A 9 -14.02 -3.68 -10.33
CA GLY A 9 -13.20 -4.73 -10.93
C GLY A 9 -14.01 -5.94 -11.40
N PHE A 10 -14.97 -6.39 -10.59
CA PHE A 10 -15.85 -7.51 -10.90
C PHE A 10 -16.80 -7.18 -12.07
N CYS A 11 -17.40 -5.99 -12.07
CA CYS A 11 -18.21 -5.51 -13.20
C CYS A 11 -17.43 -5.49 -14.52
N GLY A 12 -16.11 -5.29 -14.47
CA GLY A 12 -15.24 -5.33 -15.65
C GLY A 12 -15.24 -6.66 -16.40
N ALA A 13 -15.53 -7.79 -15.73
CA ALA A 13 -15.62 -9.09 -16.39
C ALA A 13 -16.86 -9.23 -17.29
N PHE A 14 -17.92 -8.46 -17.01
CA PHE A 14 -19.20 -8.49 -17.73
C PHE A 14 -19.32 -7.42 -18.81
N ALA A 15 -18.27 -6.62 -19.04
CA ALA A 15 -18.30 -5.56 -20.04
C ALA A 15 -18.55 -6.14 -21.46
N PRO A 16 -19.64 -5.71 -22.14
CA PRO A 16 -19.98 -6.23 -23.46
C PRO A 16 -19.23 -5.54 -24.60
N VAL A 17 -18.77 -4.30 -24.39
CA VAL A 17 -18.06 -3.49 -25.40
C VAL A 17 -16.79 -2.89 -24.79
N TRP A 18 -15.79 -2.59 -25.63
CA TRP A 18 -14.47 -2.17 -25.18
C TRP A 18 -14.48 -0.80 -24.50
N GLU A 19 -15.35 0.12 -24.91
CA GLU A 19 -15.48 1.46 -24.32
C GLU A 19 -15.92 1.36 -22.85
N VAL A 20 -16.90 0.49 -22.59
CA VAL A 20 -17.40 0.20 -21.24
C VAL A 20 -16.29 -0.41 -20.40
N TYR A 21 -15.51 -1.34 -20.98
CA TYR A 21 -14.37 -1.93 -20.30
C TYR A 21 -13.28 -0.90 -19.97
N ALA A 22 -12.99 0.02 -20.89
CA ALA A 22 -12.02 1.09 -20.69
C ALA A 22 -12.46 2.06 -19.58
N ALA A 23 -13.74 2.45 -19.57
CA ALA A 23 -14.30 3.29 -18.51
C ALA A 23 -14.22 2.61 -17.13
N ILE A 24 -14.56 1.32 -17.04
CA ILE A 24 -14.44 0.54 -15.80
C ILE A 24 -12.98 0.45 -15.36
N ARG A 25 -12.04 0.23 -16.29
CA ARG A 25 -10.60 0.20 -15.98
C ARG A 25 -10.07 1.54 -15.48
N PHE A 26 -10.56 2.64 -16.03
CA PHE A 26 -10.23 3.99 -15.56
C PHE A 26 -10.71 4.21 -14.11
N LEU A 27 -11.97 3.86 -13.81
CA LEU A 27 -12.51 3.93 -12.46
C LEU A 27 -11.71 3.05 -11.48
N ASN A 28 -11.39 1.82 -11.88
CA ASN A 28 -10.59 0.90 -11.09
C ASN A 28 -9.20 1.48 -10.77
N GLY A 29 -8.54 2.10 -11.76
CA GLY A 29 -7.26 2.79 -11.58
C GLY A 29 -7.31 3.91 -10.55
N MET A 30 -8.35 4.75 -10.58
CA MET A 30 -8.53 5.82 -9.57
C MET A 30 -8.63 5.27 -8.16
N PHE A 31 -9.42 4.21 -7.94
CA PHE A 31 -9.54 3.58 -6.63
C PHE A 31 -8.24 2.88 -6.20
N SER A 32 -7.52 2.26 -7.15
CA SER A 32 -6.24 1.60 -6.89
C SER A 32 -5.18 2.57 -6.37
N GLY A 33 -5.13 3.81 -6.90
CA GLY A 33 -4.22 4.84 -6.41
C GLY A 33 -4.45 5.21 -4.95
N GLY A 34 -5.72 5.37 -4.56
CA GLY A 34 -6.09 5.63 -3.16
C GLY A 34 -5.75 4.47 -2.23
N LEU A 35 -5.99 3.23 -2.68
CA LEU A 35 -5.63 2.03 -1.92
C LEU A 35 -4.11 1.90 -1.71
N MET A 36 -3.30 2.27 -2.69
CA MET A 36 -1.84 2.22 -2.58
C MET A 36 -1.33 3.17 -1.48
N LEU A 37 -1.92 4.37 -1.37
CA LEU A 37 -1.58 5.32 -0.31
C LEU A 37 -1.97 4.80 1.08
N VAL A 38 -3.20 4.32 1.23
CA VAL A 38 -3.69 3.78 2.52
C VAL A 38 -2.87 2.57 2.96
N ASN A 39 -2.54 1.67 2.03
CA ASN A 39 -1.71 0.49 2.31
C ASN A 39 -0.32 0.86 2.84
N PHE A 40 0.25 1.96 2.37
CA PHE A 40 1.57 2.41 2.82
C PHE A 40 1.52 3.17 4.15
N VAL A 41 0.52 4.03 4.33
CA VAL A 41 0.41 4.90 5.52
C VAL A 41 0.00 4.11 6.75
N TRP A 42 -1.03 3.25 6.64
CA TRP A 42 -1.62 2.58 7.80
C TRP A 42 -0.60 1.75 8.60
N PRO A 43 0.21 0.84 8.02
CA PRO A 43 1.21 0.07 8.77
C PRO A 43 2.31 0.93 9.39
N MET A 44 2.65 2.05 8.75
CA MET A 44 3.72 2.94 9.16
C MET A 44 3.38 3.75 10.42
N GLU A 45 2.08 3.88 10.73
CA GLU A 45 1.58 4.60 11.90
C GLU A 45 1.71 3.77 13.19
N PHE A 46 1.64 2.44 13.09
CA PHE A 46 1.80 1.52 14.22
C PHE A 46 3.26 1.27 14.61
N VAL A 47 4.21 1.65 13.74
CA VAL A 47 5.56 1.11 13.78
C VAL A 47 6.61 2.20 14.01
N ASN A 48 7.51 1.92 14.95
CA ASN A 48 8.63 2.79 15.31
C ASN A 48 9.62 2.96 14.15
N VAL A 49 10.36 4.08 14.12
CA VAL A 49 11.28 4.46 13.03
C VAL A 49 12.23 3.33 12.63
N LYS A 50 12.76 2.57 13.59
CA LYS A 50 13.67 1.43 13.36
C LYS A 50 13.03 0.29 12.55
N TRP A 51 11.73 0.07 12.75
CA TRP A 51 10.98 -1.03 12.13
C TRP A 51 10.31 -0.63 10.81
N ARG A 52 10.27 0.67 10.48
CA ARG A 52 9.68 1.18 9.24
C ARG A 52 10.32 0.60 7.99
N LEU A 53 11.63 0.33 8.01
CA LEU A 53 12.30 -0.31 6.88
C LEU A 53 11.72 -1.71 6.63
N TYR A 54 11.59 -2.52 7.69
CA TYR A 54 11.02 -3.86 7.60
C TYR A 54 9.59 -3.84 7.04
N VAL A 55 8.74 -2.97 7.56
CA VAL A 55 7.35 -2.85 7.12
C VAL A 55 7.24 -2.45 5.66
N LYS A 56 8.10 -1.53 5.18
CA LYS A 56 8.13 -1.14 3.77
C LYS A 56 8.58 -2.29 2.87
N THR A 57 9.56 -3.08 3.32
CA THR A 57 10.12 -4.17 2.54
C THR A 57 9.21 -5.40 2.50
N PHE A 58 8.45 -5.67 3.56
CA PHE A 58 7.36 -6.65 3.57
C PHE A 58 6.10 -6.14 2.85
N SER A 59 6.27 -5.45 1.72
CA SER A 59 5.15 -5.02 0.89
C SER A 59 4.42 -6.22 0.30
N PHE A 60 3.10 -6.23 0.40
CA PHE A 60 2.24 -7.30 -0.13
C PHE A 60 2.24 -7.36 -1.67
N TRP A 61 2.83 -6.38 -2.36
CA TRP A 61 2.85 -6.30 -3.82
C TRP A 61 3.52 -7.51 -4.49
N SER A 62 4.74 -7.86 -4.09
CA SER A 62 5.49 -8.93 -4.74
C SER A 62 4.94 -10.33 -4.44
N PRO A 63 4.55 -10.68 -3.19
CA PRO A 63 3.86 -11.95 -2.94
C PRO A 63 2.52 -12.05 -3.69
N ALA A 64 1.75 -10.95 -3.77
CA ALA A 64 0.49 -10.93 -4.50
C ALA A 64 0.70 -11.08 -6.01
N SER A 65 1.74 -10.47 -6.59
CA SER A 65 2.09 -10.61 -8.00
C SER A 65 2.50 -12.04 -8.35
N LEU A 66 3.26 -12.70 -7.47
CA LEU A 66 3.60 -14.11 -7.61
C LEU A 66 2.36 -15.01 -7.54
N LEU A 67 1.48 -14.79 -6.57
CA LEU A 67 0.22 -15.52 -6.44
C LEU A 67 -0.67 -15.31 -7.67
N LEU A 68 -0.77 -14.08 -8.17
CA LEU A 68 -1.51 -13.76 -9.39
C LEU A 68 -0.95 -14.51 -10.60
N SER A 69 0.38 -14.58 -10.73
CA SER A 69 1.05 -15.32 -11.81
C SER A 69 0.68 -16.81 -11.77
N LEU A 70 0.67 -17.40 -10.58
CA LEU A 70 0.28 -18.81 -10.37
C LEU A 70 -1.19 -19.03 -10.72
N LEU A 71 -2.09 -18.16 -10.26
CA LEU A 71 -3.52 -18.25 -10.59
C LEU A 71 -3.77 -18.08 -12.08
N ALA A 72 -3.04 -17.19 -12.74
CA ALA A 72 -3.13 -16.97 -14.19
C ALA A 72 -2.63 -18.17 -15.00
N TYR A 73 -1.69 -18.96 -14.46
CA TYR A 73 -1.25 -20.21 -15.09
C TYR A 73 -2.37 -21.27 -15.10
N PHE A 74 -3.15 -21.37 -14.02
CA PHE A 74 -4.28 -22.30 -13.92
C PHE A 74 -5.55 -21.80 -14.62
N ILE A 75 -5.85 -20.51 -14.51
CA ILE A 75 -7.06 -19.87 -15.06
C ILE A 75 -6.65 -19.01 -16.25
N ARG A 76 -6.74 -19.59 -17.45
CA ARG A 76 -6.36 -18.92 -18.70
C ARG A 76 -7.40 -17.90 -19.20
N ASP A 77 -8.64 -18.02 -18.75
CA ASP A 77 -9.69 -17.06 -19.09
C ASP A 77 -9.53 -15.79 -18.27
N TRP A 78 -9.17 -14.69 -18.95
CA TRP A 78 -8.93 -13.40 -18.31
C TRP A 78 -10.16 -12.86 -17.55
N LYS A 79 -11.38 -13.17 -18.01
CA LYS A 79 -12.63 -12.82 -17.32
C LYS A 79 -12.80 -13.62 -16.03
N ALA A 80 -12.55 -14.93 -16.08
CA ALA A 80 -12.60 -15.78 -14.89
C ALA A 80 -11.53 -15.38 -13.88
N LEU A 81 -10.33 -15.05 -14.35
CA LEU A 81 -9.24 -14.55 -13.51
C LEU A 81 -9.64 -13.24 -12.81
N LEU A 82 -10.26 -12.29 -13.52
CA LEU A 82 -10.77 -11.06 -12.90
C LEU A 82 -11.87 -11.35 -11.87
N MET A 83 -12.81 -12.25 -12.18
CA MET A 83 -13.89 -12.62 -11.26
C MET A 83 -13.40 -13.26 -9.97
N VAL A 84 -12.31 -14.03 -10.01
CA VAL A 84 -11.74 -14.69 -8.82
C VAL A 84 -10.84 -13.72 -8.04
N THR A 85 -9.99 -12.96 -8.74
CA THR A 85 -8.96 -12.15 -8.09
C THR A 85 -9.48 -10.84 -7.51
N THR A 86 -10.52 -10.23 -8.11
CA THR A 86 -11.05 -8.94 -7.64
C THR A 86 -11.82 -9.01 -6.31
N PRO A 87 -12.68 -10.01 -6.02
CA PRO A 87 -13.37 -10.09 -4.74
C PRO A 87 -12.50 -10.66 -3.62
N PHE A 88 -11.47 -11.46 -3.94
CA PHE A 88 -10.67 -12.16 -2.94
C PHE A 88 -10.08 -11.24 -1.86
N PRO A 89 -9.41 -10.11 -2.18
CA PRO A 89 -8.90 -9.19 -1.16
C PRO A 89 -10.02 -8.57 -0.32
N THR A 90 -11.15 -8.20 -0.93
CA THR A 90 -12.27 -7.60 -0.18
C THR A 90 -12.87 -8.58 0.80
N VAL A 91 -13.10 -9.83 0.38
CA VAL A 91 -13.62 -10.88 1.27
C VAL A 91 -12.64 -11.13 2.42
N PHE A 92 -11.35 -11.26 2.10
CA PHE A 92 -10.29 -11.42 3.10
C PHE A 92 -10.24 -10.28 4.11
N PHE A 93 -10.27 -9.03 3.65
CA PHE A 93 -10.26 -7.86 4.52
C PHE A 93 -11.57 -7.66 5.30
N LEU A 94 -12.72 -8.06 4.76
CA LEU A 94 -13.98 -8.03 5.51
C LEU A 94 -13.95 -9.00 6.70
N PHE A 95 -13.36 -10.19 6.53
CA PHE A 95 -13.15 -11.13 7.63
C PHE A 95 -12.16 -10.58 8.67
N LEU A 96 -11.10 -9.93 8.22
CA LEU A 96 -10.07 -9.37 9.11
C LEU A 96 -10.44 -8.02 9.73
N TRP A 97 -11.43 -7.31 9.19
CA TRP A 97 -11.81 -5.97 9.64
C TRP A 97 -12.08 -5.93 11.15
N LYS A 98 -12.72 -6.97 11.70
CA LYS A 98 -13.01 -7.07 13.14
C LYS A 98 -11.77 -7.15 14.02
N PHE A 99 -10.65 -7.62 13.46
CA PHE A 99 -9.38 -7.82 14.18
C PHE A 99 -8.36 -6.71 13.91
N MET A 100 -8.62 -5.83 12.95
CA MET A 100 -7.71 -4.73 12.63
C MET A 100 -8.03 -3.51 13.51
N PRO A 101 -7.11 -3.09 14.39
CA PRO A 101 -7.29 -1.87 15.16
C PRO A 101 -7.22 -0.65 14.24
N GLU A 102 -7.95 0.39 14.58
CA GLU A 102 -7.82 1.69 13.92
C GLU A 102 -6.47 2.34 14.26
N SER A 103 -5.99 3.27 13.43
CA SER A 103 -4.71 3.93 13.69
C SER A 103 -4.72 4.70 15.02
N PRO A 104 -3.78 4.43 15.94
CA PRO A 104 -3.68 5.15 17.20
C PRO A 104 -3.48 6.65 16.98
N ARG A 105 -2.71 7.05 15.96
CA ARG A 105 -2.47 8.47 15.65
C ARG A 105 -3.75 9.16 15.19
N TRP A 106 -4.50 8.50 14.31
CA TRP A 106 -5.77 9.04 13.82
C TRP A 106 -6.79 9.19 14.95
N LEU A 107 -6.90 8.18 15.83
CA LEU A 107 -7.76 8.24 17.02
C LEU A 107 -7.39 9.40 17.95
N LEU A 108 -6.10 9.60 18.20
CA LEU A 108 -5.58 10.69 19.03
C LEU A 108 -5.86 12.08 18.44
N MET A 109 -5.81 12.22 17.12
CA MET A 109 -6.16 13.47 16.44
C MET A 109 -7.67 13.79 16.47
N HIS A 110 -8.52 12.77 16.69
CA HIS A 110 -9.98 12.92 16.78
C HIS A 110 -10.50 12.90 18.23
N ASP A 111 -9.63 13.18 19.21
CA ASP A 111 -9.97 13.20 20.65
C ASP A 111 -10.50 11.87 21.22
N ARG A 112 -10.27 10.74 20.51
CA ARG A 112 -10.66 9.38 20.95
C ARG A 112 -9.54 8.71 21.73
N ILE A 113 -9.18 9.29 22.87
CA ILE A 113 -7.97 8.92 23.64
C ILE A 113 -8.10 7.52 24.28
N GLU A 114 -9.25 7.17 24.83
CA GLU A 114 -9.48 5.88 25.52
C GLU A 114 -9.29 4.67 24.58
N GLU A 115 -9.76 4.80 23.33
CA GLU A 115 -9.61 3.75 22.32
C GLU A 115 -8.15 3.62 21.87
N ALA A 116 -7.47 4.74 21.64
CA ALA A 116 -6.05 4.75 21.30
C ALA A 116 -5.19 4.13 22.40
N GLU A 117 -5.51 4.42 23.66
CA GLU A 117 -4.84 3.83 24.82
C GLU A 117 -5.06 2.32 24.89
N THR A 118 -6.29 1.84 24.69
CA THR A 118 -6.60 0.41 24.69
C THR A 118 -5.77 -0.34 23.63
N ILE A 119 -5.69 0.23 22.42
CA ILE A 119 -4.89 -0.32 21.33
C ILE A 119 -3.39 -0.31 21.70
N LEU A 120 -2.86 0.81 22.18
CA LEU A 120 -1.43 0.94 22.53
C LEU A 120 -1.05 0.03 23.71
N ARG A 121 -1.93 -0.15 24.70
CA ARG A 121 -1.74 -1.12 25.78
C ARG A 121 -1.68 -2.55 25.24
N SER A 122 -2.58 -2.93 24.33
CA SER A 122 -2.56 -4.25 23.69
C SER A 122 -1.26 -4.52 22.92
N ILE A 123 -0.76 -3.50 22.20
CA ILE A 123 0.52 -3.55 21.47
C ILE A 123 1.70 -3.64 22.43
N ALA A 124 1.68 -2.92 23.55
CA ALA A 124 2.73 -2.98 24.57
C ALA A 124 2.83 -4.36 25.22
N ILE A 125 1.67 -4.95 25.57
CA ILE A 125 1.57 -6.33 26.09
C ILE A 125 2.11 -7.32 25.08
N GLY A 126 1.70 -7.23 23.80
CA GLY A 126 2.20 -8.08 22.72
C GLY A 126 3.72 -7.96 22.51
N ASN A 127 4.27 -6.76 22.68
CA ASN A 127 5.70 -6.48 22.58
C ASN A 127 6.49 -6.75 23.88
N LYS A 128 5.84 -7.28 24.93
CA LYS A 128 6.41 -7.52 26.26
C LYS A 128 7.08 -6.28 26.88
N LYS A 129 6.53 -5.09 26.61
CA LYS A 129 6.96 -3.83 27.22
C LYS A 129 5.96 -3.37 28.26
N THR A 130 6.42 -2.59 29.23
CA THR A 130 5.53 -1.92 30.17
C THR A 130 4.57 -1.01 29.39
N PRO A 131 3.27 -1.00 29.73
CA PRO A 131 2.34 -0.04 29.17
C PRO A 131 2.89 1.37 29.36
N LEU A 132 2.76 2.21 28.33
CA LEU A 132 3.10 3.63 28.43
C LEU A 132 2.17 4.30 29.43
N ASP A 133 2.72 5.17 30.28
CA ASP A 133 1.91 5.98 31.20
C ASP A 133 1.03 6.95 30.39
N PHE A 134 -0.19 7.17 30.88
CA PHE A 134 -1.19 8.05 30.29
C PHE A 134 -0.63 9.46 30.05
N ASP A 135 0.17 9.97 30.99
CA ASP A 135 0.79 11.31 30.92
C ASP A 135 1.80 11.43 29.77
N THR A 136 2.61 10.39 29.52
CA THR A 136 3.51 10.38 28.37
C THR A 136 2.76 10.37 27.05
N LEU A 137 1.63 9.66 26.98
CA LEU A 137 0.80 9.57 25.79
C LEU A 137 0.11 10.91 25.51
N MET A 138 -0.41 11.57 26.54
CA MET A 138 -0.95 12.93 26.45
C MET A 138 0.10 13.96 25.99
N ASN A 139 1.33 13.89 26.51
CA ASN A 139 2.40 14.78 26.06
C ASN A 139 2.74 14.56 24.56
N PHE A 140 2.73 13.32 24.08
CA PHE A 140 2.87 13.04 22.64
C PHE A 140 1.71 13.59 21.80
N VAL A 141 0.48 13.52 22.32
CA VAL A 141 -0.70 14.07 21.66
C VAL A 141 -0.60 15.59 21.56
N GLU A 142 -0.21 16.25 22.64
CA GLU A 142 -0.07 17.70 22.67
C GLU A 142 1.08 18.15 21.76
N GLU A 143 2.18 17.39 21.69
CA GLU A 143 3.23 17.60 20.70
C GLU A 143 2.77 17.38 19.24
N GLU A 144 2.02 16.31 18.94
CA GLU A 144 1.52 16.08 17.57
C GLU A 144 0.44 17.11 17.18
N LYS A 145 -0.44 17.50 18.11
CA LYS A 145 -1.44 18.55 17.88
C LYS A 145 -0.81 19.93 17.74
N THR A 146 0.20 20.27 18.52
CA THR A 146 0.95 21.53 18.34
C THR A 146 1.69 21.52 17.02
N LYS A 147 2.35 20.41 16.65
CA LYS A 147 2.96 20.25 15.32
C LYS A 147 1.90 20.40 14.22
N ALA A 148 0.76 19.71 14.30
CA ALA A 148 -0.33 19.82 13.33
C ALA A 148 -0.96 21.22 13.27
N ALA A 149 -1.09 21.91 14.40
CA ALA A 149 -1.55 23.29 14.46
C ALA A 149 -0.54 24.27 13.85
N THR A 150 0.77 23.95 13.93
CA THR A 150 1.82 24.69 13.22
C THR A 150 1.95 24.33 11.73
N VAL A 151 1.38 23.19 11.30
CA VAL A 151 1.24 22.86 9.88
C VAL A 151 0.18 23.80 9.29
N LYS A 152 0.63 24.91 8.71
CA LYS A 152 -0.21 25.73 7.84
C LYS A 152 -0.84 24.83 6.78
N HIS A 153 -2.07 25.11 6.35
CA HIS A 153 -2.66 24.41 5.20
C HIS A 153 -1.79 24.66 3.97
N TYR A 154 -0.87 23.73 3.68
CA TYR A 154 0.02 23.82 2.54
C TYR A 154 -0.74 23.37 1.30
N ALA A 155 -0.78 24.23 0.28
CA ALA A 155 -1.29 23.84 -1.02
C ALA A 155 -0.25 22.98 -1.73
N ILE A 156 -0.68 22.18 -2.72
CA ILE A 156 0.24 21.40 -3.58
C ILE A 156 1.31 22.32 -4.21
N TRP A 157 0.95 23.57 -4.48
CA TRP A 157 1.85 24.60 -5.02
C TRP A 157 2.98 24.99 -4.06
N ASP A 158 2.81 24.81 -2.75
CA ASP A 158 3.86 25.10 -1.77
C ASP A 158 5.05 24.14 -1.86
N LEU A 159 4.88 22.95 -2.47
CA LEU A 159 6.01 22.03 -2.75
C LEU A 159 7.02 22.67 -3.72
N PHE A 160 6.55 23.55 -4.61
CA PHE A 160 7.36 24.24 -5.61
C PHE A 160 7.82 25.63 -5.16
N ARG A 161 7.49 26.03 -3.93
CA ARG A 161 7.73 27.39 -3.43
C ARG A 161 9.17 27.62 -3.00
N THR A 162 9.84 26.58 -2.49
CA THR A 162 11.24 26.65 -2.07
C THR A 162 12.10 25.82 -3.03
N PRO A 163 13.25 26.33 -3.50
CA PRO A 163 14.09 25.62 -4.47
C PRO A 163 14.60 24.27 -3.94
N GLN A 164 14.85 24.15 -2.63
CA GLN A 164 15.25 22.90 -2.00
C GLN A 164 14.12 21.85 -2.03
N LEU A 165 12.90 22.22 -1.64
CA LEU A 165 11.72 21.35 -1.69
C LEU A 165 11.37 20.97 -3.14
N THR A 166 11.50 21.91 -4.06
CA THR A 166 11.30 21.66 -5.50
C THR A 166 12.29 20.62 -6.01
N LYS A 167 13.58 20.75 -5.65
CA LYS A 167 14.61 19.78 -6.04
C LYS A 167 14.28 18.38 -5.52
N TYR A 168 13.92 18.26 -4.23
CA TYR A 168 13.54 16.96 -3.67
C TYR A 168 12.30 16.38 -4.35
N THR A 169 11.28 17.21 -4.58
CA THR A 169 10.04 16.80 -5.24
C THR A 169 10.32 16.32 -6.67
N LEU A 170 11.11 17.06 -7.46
CA LEU A 170 11.49 16.67 -8.83
C LEU A 170 12.30 15.37 -8.87
N VAL A 171 13.25 15.20 -7.94
CA VAL A 171 14.02 13.96 -7.83
C VAL A 171 13.11 12.78 -7.50
N LEU A 172 12.17 12.94 -6.57
CA LEU A 172 11.20 11.90 -6.24
C LEU A 172 10.27 11.59 -7.41
N MET A 173 9.75 12.60 -8.11
CA MET A 173 8.93 12.43 -9.30
C MET A 173 9.68 11.68 -10.41
N PHE A 174 10.93 12.06 -10.67
CA PHE A 174 11.76 11.39 -11.66
C PHE A 174 12.05 9.93 -11.27
N ASN A 175 12.36 9.67 -10.00
CA ASN A 175 12.57 8.31 -9.51
C ASN A 175 11.32 7.44 -9.68
N TRP A 176 10.14 7.97 -9.32
CA TRP A 176 8.87 7.27 -9.55
C TRP A 176 8.57 7.03 -11.02
N PHE A 177 8.92 8.00 -11.88
CA PHE A 177 8.80 7.85 -13.33
C PHE A 177 9.71 6.73 -13.87
N VAL A 178 10.99 6.73 -13.51
CA VAL A 178 11.95 5.69 -13.92
C VAL A 178 11.52 4.31 -13.43
N TRP A 179 11.07 4.22 -12.17
CA TRP A 179 10.55 2.97 -11.60
C TRP A 179 9.33 2.47 -12.38
N SER A 180 8.36 3.35 -12.65
CA SER A 180 7.15 3.01 -13.41
C SER A 180 7.50 2.58 -14.84
N LEU A 181 8.37 3.33 -15.53
CA LEU A 181 8.81 3.01 -16.88
C LEU A 181 9.51 1.65 -16.95
N THR A 182 10.36 1.35 -15.97
CA THR A 182 11.08 0.07 -15.90
C THR A 182 10.11 -1.08 -15.61
N PHE A 183 9.23 -0.92 -14.63
CA PHE A 183 8.25 -1.95 -14.24
C PHE A 183 7.27 -2.27 -15.38
N TYR A 184 6.61 -1.24 -15.94
CA TYR A 184 5.68 -1.45 -17.05
C TYR A 184 6.41 -1.84 -18.34
N GLY A 185 7.61 -1.32 -18.57
CA GLY A 185 8.47 -1.71 -19.70
C GLY A 185 8.80 -3.20 -19.66
N LEU A 186 9.19 -3.73 -18.50
CA LEU A 186 9.41 -5.16 -18.32
C LEU A 186 8.10 -5.94 -18.49
N SER A 187 7.04 -5.54 -17.79
CA SER A 187 5.74 -6.23 -17.78
C SER A 187 5.12 -6.35 -19.19
N LEU A 188 5.20 -5.29 -20.01
CA LEU A 188 4.66 -5.29 -21.38
C LEU A 188 5.51 -6.14 -22.34
N ASN A 189 6.83 -6.20 -22.13
CA ASN A 189 7.75 -6.97 -22.96
C ASN A 189 7.90 -8.44 -22.53
N VAL A 190 7.29 -8.88 -21.42
CA VAL A 190 7.33 -10.30 -20.99
C VAL A 190 6.81 -11.24 -22.08
N LYS A 191 5.88 -10.78 -22.92
CA LYS A 191 5.35 -11.56 -24.05
C LYS A 191 6.37 -11.83 -25.17
N GLN A 192 7.42 -11.03 -25.27
CA GLN A 192 8.47 -11.17 -26.28
C GLN A 192 9.60 -12.09 -25.82
N LEU A 193 9.65 -12.43 -24.53
CA LEU A 193 10.63 -13.37 -24.01
C LEU A 193 10.31 -14.78 -24.49
N PRO A 194 11.32 -15.57 -24.91
CA PRO A 194 11.12 -16.96 -25.25
C PRO A 194 10.63 -17.75 -24.02
N GLY A 195 9.63 -18.61 -24.21
CA GLY A 195 9.04 -19.43 -23.14
C GLY A 195 7.58 -19.08 -22.86
N ASP A 196 7.09 -19.51 -21.68
CA ASP A 196 5.72 -19.27 -21.23
C ASP A 196 5.63 -17.92 -20.49
N VAL A 197 4.67 -17.08 -20.91
CA VAL A 197 4.49 -15.71 -20.38
C VAL A 197 4.20 -15.72 -18.88
N TYR A 198 3.47 -16.71 -18.37
CA TYR A 198 3.12 -16.80 -16.96
C TYR A 198 4.31 -17.22 -16.11
N VAL A 199 5.12 -18.17 -16.60
CA VAL A 199 6.37 -18.58 -15.94
C VAL A 199 7.37 -17.43 -15.91
N ASN A 200 7.52 -16.71 -17.02
CA ASN A 200 8.41 -15.56 -17.10
C ASN A 200 7.98 -14.44 -16.14
N PHE A 201 6.67 -14.17 -16.04
CA PHE A 201 6.14 -13.18 -15.09
C PHE A 201 6.30 -13.64 -13.61
N ALA A 202 6.14 -14.94 -13.34
CA ALA A 202 6.40 -15.51 -12.01
C ALA A 202 7.88 -15.39 -11.61
N LEU A 203 8.81 -15.64 -12.53
CA LEU A 203 10.25 -15.49 -12.30
C LEU A 203 10.63 -14.04 -12.00
N LEU A 204 10.06 -13.08 -12.74
CA LEU A 204 10.26 -11.65 -12.46
C LEU A 204 9.74 -11.27 -11.07
N SER A 205 8.53 -11.74 -10.71
CA SER A 205 7.95 -11.50 -9.38
C SER A 205 8.79 -12.14 -8.24
N ALA A 206 9.36 -13.33 -8.49
CA ALA A 206 10.27 -13.99 -7.55
C ALA A 206 11.58 -13.21 -7.40
N LEU A 207 12.13 -12.67 -8.49
CA LEU A 207 13.33 -11.83 -8.46
C LEU A 207 13.09 -10.53 -7.67
N GLU A 208 11.90 -9.94 -7.76
CA GLU A 208 11.53 -8.79 -6.92
C GLU A 208 11.54 -9.14 -5.44
N LEU A 209 11.00 -10.31 -5.05
CA LEU A 209 11.04 -10.78 -3.66
C LEU A 209 12.48 -10.93 -3.15
N VAL A 210 13.35 -11.54 -3.94
CA VAL A 210 14.78 -11.68 -3.60
C VAL A 210 15.43 -10.30 -3.46
N SER A 211 15.11 -9.37 -4.36
CA SER A 211 15.63 -8.00 -4.32
C SER A 211 15.18 -7.25 -3.05
N HIS A 212 13.92 -7.41 -2.64
CA HIS A 212 13.42 -6.85 -1.40
C HIS A 212 14.16 -7.40 -0.17
N VAL A 213 14.34 -8.73 -0.10
CA VAL A 213 15.11 -9.36 0.98
C VAL A 213 16.56 -8.84 1.00
N PHE A 214 17.19 -8.66 -0.16
CA PHE A 214 18.52 -8.09 -0.26
C PHE A 214 18.60 -6.63 0.25
N VAL A 215 17.60 -5.80 -0.04
CA VAL A 215 17.49 -4.43 0.49
C VAL A 215 17.38 -4.43 2.01
N LEU A 216 16.66 -5.39 2.59
CA LEU A 216 16.55 -5.53 4.04
C LEU A 216 17.91 -5.81 4.70
N PHE A 217 18.73 -6.67 4.09
CA PHE A 217 20.07 -6.98 4.61
C PHE A 217 21.06 -5.82 4.45
N THR A 218 20.96 -5.05 3.38
CA THR A 218 21.89 -3.95 3.08
C THR A 218 21.51 -2.64 3.77
N GLY A 219 20.21 -2.36 3.89
CA GLY A 219 19.68 -1.13 4.48
C GLY A 219 19.64 -1.11 6.01
N ASN A 220 19.95 -2.24 6.67
CA ASN A 220 20.04 -2.33 8.13
C ASN A 220 21.47 -2.07 8.66
N ARG A 221 22.31 -1.35 7.90
CA ARG A 221 23.63 -0.86 8.28
C ARG A 221 23.59 0.64 8.48
#